data_AF-D6TKR7-F1
#
_entry.id   AF-D6TKR7-F1
#
_cell.length_a   1.000
_cell.length_b   1.000
_cell.length_c   1.000
_cell.angle_alpha   90.00
_cell.angle_beta   90.00
_cell.angle_gamma   90.00
#
_symmetry.space_group_name_H-M   'P 1'
#
loop_
_entity.id
_entity.type
_entity.pdbx_description
1 polymer ?
#
loop_
_entity_poly.entity_id
_entity_poly.type
_entity_poly.pdbx_seq_one_letter_code
_entity_poly.pdbx_strand_id
1 'polypeptide(L)'
;MYIYYVLRGKQGAEELEFDGDIDQDTFPGVDQTEGLDVIEYLTKTLHADKPEVEWYECDLTNEYFDREDSYIFFDQRWIRRSETPWRRDRIN
;
A
#
# COMPACT_ATOMS: atom_id res chain seq x y z
N MET A 1 -18.05 2.06 2.53
CA MET A 1 -17.01 2.01 1.48
C MET A 1 -15.98 1.00 1.92
N TYR A 2 -15.48 0.17 1.01
CA TYR A 2 -14.61 -0.95 1.35
C TYR A 2 -13.42 -0.92 0.42
N ILE A 3 -12.21 -0.88 0.97
CA ILE A 3 -10.98 -0.95 0.19
C ILE A 3 -10.37 -2.33 0.43
N TYR A 4 -10.21 -3.09 -0.64
CA TYR A 4 -9.37 -4.27 -0.62
C TYR A 4 -7.91 -3.83 -0.81
N TYR A 5 -7.01 -4.37 -0.01
CA TYR A 5 -5.58 -4.13 -0.17
C TYR A 5 -4.82 -5.44 -0.33
N VAL A 6 -3.69 -5.35 -1.04
CA VAL A 6 -2.66 -6.40 -1.05
C VAL A 6 -1.33 -5.74 -0.74
N LEU A 7 -0.76 -6.07 0.41
CA LEU A 7 0.51 -5.56 0.90
C LEU A 7 1.60 -6.62 0.72
N ARG A 8 2.71 -6.24 0.10
CA ARG A 8 3.86 -7.10 -0.12
C ARG A 8 5.05 -6.59 0.66
N GLY A 9 5.70 -7.52 1.34
CA GLY A 9 6.82 -7.25 2.22
C GLY A 9 7.76 -8.44 2.27
N LYS A 10 8.82 -8.30 3.06
CA LYS A 10 9.77 -9.38 3.32
C LYS A 10 10.06 -9.51 4.80
N GLN A 11 10.24 -10.75 5.25
CA GLN A 11 10.71 -11.08 6.58
C GLN A 11 12.01 -11.88 6.43
N GLY A 12 13.15 -11.20 6.55
CA GLY A 12 14.45 -11.81 6.27
C GLY A 12 14.59 -12.20 4.79
N ALA A 13 14.58 -13.50 4.50
CA ALA A 13 14.70 -14.05 3.13
C ALA A 13 13.36 -14.49 2.52
N GLU A 14 12.28 -14.41 3.30
CA GLU A 14 10.94 -14.81 2.86
C GLU A 14 10.17 -13.61 2.34
N GLU A 15 9.57 -13.74 1.16
CA GLU A 15 8.58 -12.79 0.64
C GLU A 15 7.21 -13.10 1.24
N LEU A 16 6.54 -12.06 1.74
CA LEU A 16 5.22 -12.16 2.35
C LEU A 16 4.23 -11.30 1.58
N GLU A 17 3.05 -11.85 1.38
CA GLU A 17 1.89 -11.15 0.85
C GLU A 17 0.78 -11.21 1.90
N PHE A 18 0.21 -10.04 2.20
CA PHE A 18 -0.89 -9.87 3.13
C PHE A 18 -2.01 -9.12 2.44
N ASP A 19 -3.15 -9.77 2.30
CA ASP A 19 -4.34 -9.15 1.77
C ASP A 19 -5.44 -9.03 2.82
N GLY A 20 -6.34 -8.08 2.59
CA GLY A 20 -7.46 -7.87 3.46
C GLY A 20 -8.23 -6.62 3.14
N ASP A 21 -9.03 -6.22 4.12
CA ASP A 21 -10.13 -5.30 3.91
C ASP A 21 -10.06 -4.14 4.87
N ILE A 22 -10.38 -2.96 4.34
CA ILE A 22 -10.45 -1.72 5.09
C ILE A 22 -11.86 -1.17 4.99
N ASP A 23 -12.49 -1.01 6.15
CA ASP A 23 -13.76 -0.31 6.32
C ASP A 23 -13.61 0.81 7.37
N GLN A 24 -14.64 1.65 7.48
CA GLN A 24 -14.63 2.77 8.44
C GLN A 24 -14.68 2.33 9.91
N ASP A 25 -15.17 1.13 10.19
CA ASP A 25 -15.23 0.60 11.56
C ASP A 25 -13.83 0.19 12.04
N THR A 26 -13.02 -0.33 11.12
CA THR A 26 -11.66 -0.82 11.38
C THR A 26 -10.60 0.28 11.21
N PHE A 27 -10.88 1.30 10.39
CA PHE A 27 -9.99 2.43 10.09
C PHE A 27 -10.72 3.78 10.29
N PRO A 28 -11.02 4.16 11.56
CA PRO A 28 -11.74 5.40 11.83
C PRO A 28 -10.87 6.63 11.56
N GLY A 29 -11.44 7.62 10.87
CA GLY A 29 -10.81 8.93 10.65
C GLY A 29 -9.73 8.98 9.55
N VAL A 30 -9.56 7.90 8.78
CA VAL A 30 -8.73 7.89 7.57
C VAL A 30 -9.56 8.33 6.37
N ASP A 31 -9.02 9.23 5.55
CA ASP A 31 -9.63 9.56 4.27
C ASP A 31 -9.41 8.39 3.29
N GLN A 32 -10.46 7.59 3.12
CA GLN A 32 -10.45 6.42 2.26
C GLN A 32 -10.50 6.77 0.76
N THR A 33 -10.58 8.05 0.40
CA THR A 33 -10.45 8.50 -1.00
C THR A 33 -8.99 8.77 -1.40
N GLU A 34 -8.09 8.93 -0.42
CA GLU A 34 -6.67 9.17 -0.63
C GLU A 34 -5.84 7.92 -0.32
N GLY A 35 -5.37 7.24 -1.36
CA GLY A 35 -4.69 5.94 -1.21
C GLY A 35 -3.41 6.00 -0.34
N LEU A 36 -2.70 7.13 -0.33
CA LEU A 36 -1.53 7.30 0.54
C LEU A 36 -1.89 7.30 2.02
N ASP A 37 -2.97 7.99 2.41
CA ASP A 37 -3.43 8.04 3.80
C ASP A 37 -3.84 6.65 4.29
N VAL A 38 -4.50 5.88 3.41
CA VAL A 38 -4.86 4.48 3.66
C VAL A 38 -3.61 3.62 3.89
N ILE A 39 -2.60 3.72 3.02
CA ILE A 39 -1.37 2.91 3.11
C ILE A 39 -0.54 3.28 4.33
N GLU A 40 -0.41 4.58 4.65
CA GLU A 40 0.32 5.01 5.84
C GLU A 40 -0.31 4.47 7.12
N TYR A 41 -1.64 4.51 7.23
CA TYR A 41 -2.33 3.96 8.38
C TYR A 41 -2.20 2.43 8.43
N LEU A 42 -2.42 1.75 7.30
CA LEU A 42 -2.32 0.30 7.18
C LEU A 42 -0.93 -0.21 7.60
N THR A 43 0.13 0.40 7.06
CA THR A 43 1.51 -0.01 7.34
C THR A 43 1.90 0.28 8.79
N LYS A 44 1.44 1.40 9.39
CA LYS A 44 1.60 1.65 10.83
C LYS A 44 0.92 0.57 11.69
N THR A 45 -0.28 0.15 11.30
CA THR A 45 -1.06 -0.86 12.01
C THR A 45 -0.40 -2.24 11.91
N LEU A 46 -0.03 -2.65 10.70
CA LEU A 46 0.64 -3.92 10.45
C LEU A 46 2.06 -3.95 11.01
N HIS A 47 2.77 -2.83 11.07
CA HIS A 47 4.09 -2.77 11.73
C HIS A 47 3.98 -2.92 13.25
N ALA A 48 2.87 -2.51 13.87
CA ALA A 48 2.63 -2.77 15.28
C ALA A 48 2.39 -4.28 15.56
N ASP A 49 1.78 -4.99 14.61
CA ASP A 49 1.51 -6.44 14.71
C ASP A 49 2.70 -7.30 14.25
N LYS A 50 3.45 -6.83 13.24
CA LYS A 50 4.57 -7.52 12.57
C LYS A 50 5.74 -6.55 12.34
N PRO A 51 6.45 -6.15 13.41
CA PRO A 51 7.52 -5.16 13.32
C PRO A 51 8.73 -5.64 12.49
N GLU A 52 8.90 -6.96 12.35
CA GLU A 52 10.00 -7.57 11.60
C GLU A 52 9.78 -7.67 10.09
N VAL A 53 8.60 -7.27 9.58
CA VAL A 53 8.30 -7.27 8.15
C VAL A 53 8.60 -5.91 7.54
N GLU A 54 9.46 -5.89 6.52
CA GLU A 54 9.72 -4.72 5.71
C GLU A 54 8.76 -4.69 4.51
N TRP A 55 7.72 -3.86 4.60
CA TRP A 55 6.73 -3.66 3.53
C TRP A 55 7.28 -2.74 2.43
N TYR A 56 7.09 -3.11 1.16
CA TYR A 56 7.65 -2.36 0.02
C TYR A 56 6.67 -2.09 -1.12
N GLU A 57 5.54 -2.80 -1.18
CA GLU A 57 4.53 -2.59 -2.23
C GLU A 57 3.11 -2.76 -1.67
N CYS A 58 2.18 -1.96 -2.17
CA CYS A 58 0.76 -2.02 -1.79
C CYS A 58 -0.11 -1.81 -3.01
N ASP A 59 -1.03 -2.71 -3.28
CA ASP A 59 -2.12 -2.49 -4.23
C ASP A 59 -3.40 -2.15 -3.45
N LEU A 60 -4.10 -1.10 -3.86
CA LEU A 60 -5.44 -0.79 -3.36
C LEU A 60 -6.46 -1.03 -4.46
N THR A 61 -7.61 -1.59 -4.10
CA THR A 61 -8.72 -1.82 -5.04
C THR A 61 -10.03 -1.45 -4.37
N ASN A 62 -10.80 -0.57 -5.03
CA ASN A 62 -12.16 -0.17 -4.64
C ASN A 62 -12.89 0.40 -5.88
N GLU A 63 -14.14 0.82 -5.73
CA GLU A 63 -14.90 1.56 -6.74
C GLU A 63 -14.21 2.86 -7.23
N TYR A 64 -13.25 3.40 -6.46
CA TYR A 64 -12.46 4.59 -6.78
C TYR A 64 -11.02 4.29 -7.24
N PHE A 65 -10.52 3.07 -7.00
CA PHE A 65 -9.14 2.68 -7.30
C PHE A 65 -9.13 1.57 -8.35
N ASP A 66 -8.63 1.88 -9.54
CA ASP A 66 -8.40 0.89 -10.58
C ASP A 66 -7.11 0.11 -10.31
N ARG A 67 -6.91 -1.03 -11.00
CA ARG A 67 -5.70 -1.88 -10.92
C ARG A 67 -4.36 -1.15 -11.12
N GLU A 68 -4.36 0.11 -11.55
CA GLU A 68 -3.16 0.93 -11.71
C GLU A 68 -2.72 1.66 -10.43
N ASP A 69 -3.50 1.54 -9.35
CA ASP A 69 -3.22 2.13 -8.03
C ASP A 69 -2.37 1.23 -7.14
N SER A 70 -1.25 0.80 -7.74
CA SER A 70 -0.12 0.23 -7.02
C SER A 70 0.74 1.34 -6.43
N TYR A 71 1.24 1.13 -5.23
CA TYR A 71 2.14 2.01 -4.51
C TYR A 71 3.39 1.24 -4.12
N ILE A 72 4.52 1.94 -4.09
CA ILE A 72 5.79 1.36 -3.64
C ILE A 72 6.40 2.22 -2.54
N PHE A 73 7.07 1.57 -1.61
CA PHE A 73 7.90 2.25 -0.62
C PHE A 73 9.27 2.52 -1.23
N PHE A 74 9.54 3.78 -1.52
CA PHE A 74 10.77 4.22 -2.16
C PHE A 74 11.25 5.52 -1.52
N ASP A 75 12.55 5.62 -1.25
CA ASP A 75 13.15 6.82 -0.65
C ASP A 75 12.47 7.22 0.68
N GLN A 76 12.23 6.22 1.54
CA GLN A 76 11.60 6.37 2.86
C GLN A 76 10.15 6.90 2.84
N ARG A 77 9.46 6.83 1.71
CA ARG A 77 8.05 7.22 1.58
C ARG A 77 7.28 6.31 0.64
N TRP A 78 5.96 6.24 0.85
CA TRP A 78 5.06 5.62 -0.12
C TRP A 78 4.79 6.57 -1.27
N ILE A 79 4.91 6.06 -2.49
CA ILE A 79 4.60 6.80 -3.72
C ILE A 79 3.78 5.93 -4.66
N ARG A 80 2.88 6.55 -5.42
CA ARG A 80 2.13 5.85 -6.46
C ARG A 80 3.13 5.35 -7.50
N ARG A 81 3.02 4.09 -7.92
CA ARG A 81 3.97 3.46 -8.84
C ARG A 81 4.01 4.19 -10.18
N SER A 82 2.90 4.78 -10.61
CA SER A 82 2.79 5.63 -11.80
C SER A 82 3.63 6.90 -11.74
N GLU A 83 3.92 7.41 -10.53
CA GLU A 83 4.70 8.63 -10.29
C GLU A 83 6.20 8.36 -10.13
N THR A 84 6.60 7.08 -10.11
CA THR A 84 8.00 6.72 -9.95
C THR A 84 8.84 7.20 -11.16
N PRO A 85 9.99 7.84 -10.93
CA PRO A 85 10.79 8.43 -12.01
C PRO A 85 11.23 7.40 -13.07
N TRP A 86 11.37 6.14 -12.70
CA TRP A 86 11.74 5.02 -13.57
C TRP A 86 10.70 4.67 -14.66
N ARG A 87 9.44 5.13 -14.54
CA ARG A 87 8.42 4.96 -15.60
C ARG A 87 8.58 5.95 -16.76
N ARG A 88 9.29 7.08 -16.59
CA ARG A 88 9.53 8.05 -17.68
C ARG A 88 10.55 7.58 -18.73
N ASP A 89 11.35 6.56 -18.42
CA ASP A 89 12.39 6.06 -19.34
C ASP A 89 11.96 4.89 -20.25
N ARG A 90 10.68 4.45 -20.19
CA ARG A 90 10.13 3.44 -21.12
C ARG A 90 9.30 4.05 -22.26
N ILE A 91 9.72 5.20 -22.76
CA ILE A 91 9.32 5.71 -24.08
C ILE A 91 10.58 5.85 -24.92
N ASN A 92 11.01 4.76 -25.55
CA ASN A 92 11.83 4.81 -26.75
C ASN A 92 11.46 3.63 -27.65
#